data_AF-A0A7V8X6S8-F1
#
_entry.id   AF-A0A7V8X6S8-F1
#
_cell.length_a   1.000
_cell.length_b   1.000
_cell.length_c   1.000
_cell.angle_alpha   90.00
_cell.angle_beta   90.00
_cell.angle_gamma   90.00
#
_symmetry.space_group_name_H-M   'P 1'
#
loop_
_entity.id
_entity.type
_entity.pdbx_description
1 polymer ?
#
loop_
_entity_poly.entity_id
_entity_poly.type
_entity_poly.pdbx_seq_one_letter_code
_entity_poly.pdbx_strand_id
1 'polypeptide(L)'
;HRPVGQRQRAVGPRATSARAGADARQSRPAPSRDRRRSDWPGRIARTAYEHLGDRRGIASVLTNQGNIEWQSGNLTAAFTTHEEARVLYQQAGDTRGMAWSDTNTGRIAAEQGHFHEAVPRLNAALDIYVAVGDISGVAEIMEAIALVTLELGDADRSSMLAGAATALRDSINSSRNSPDLEAFQAVLDALESRADHDHATAFAQGRSMSLEDALTLVRSVETPPAPEAPDAPDHQRLARAEFGITDREHEVLLLICDGLADGEIAERLGIGLRTVHTHVHQLVVKLDAASRVAVIRSAHQAKIVPAR
;
A
#
# COMPACT_ATOMS: atom_id res chain seq x y z
N HIS A 1 -88.63 15.09 -26.76
CA HIS A 1 -89.42 14.72 -25.58
C HIS A 1 -88.58 14.86 -24.30
N ARG A 2 -88.91 15.81 -23.43
CA ARG A 2 -88.63 15.75 -21.97
C ARG A 2 -89.80 15.02 -21.28
N PRO A 3 -89.65 14.43 -20.07
CA PRO A 3 -89.78 15.17 -18.78
C PRO A 3 -88.58 14.93 -17.82
N VAL A 4 -88.12 15.85 -16.93
CA VAL A 4 -88.70 16.40 -15.67
C VAL A 4 -88.85 15.31 -14.60
N GLY A 5 -88.43 15.36 -13.32
CA GLY A 5 -87.85 16.34 -12.36
C GLY A 5 -88.00 15.68 -10.95
N GLN A 6 -87.10 15.83 -9.97
CA GLN A 6 -87.15 16.74 -8.79
C GLN A 6 -86.05 16.24 -7.80
N ARG A 7 -84.99 16.97 -7.42
CA ARG A 7 -84.81 17.98 -6.34
C ARG A 7 -85.27 17.58 -4.93
N GLN A 8 -84.34 17.54 -3.97
CA GLN A 8 -84.40 18.27 -2.69
C GLN A 8 -82.97 18.68 -2.22
N ARG A 9 -82.84 19.96 -1.80
CA ARG A 9 -81.75 20.58 -0.98
C ARG A 9 -82.18 20.45 0.50
N ALA A 10 -81.43 20.71 1.58
CA ALA A 10 -80.28 21.55 1.96
C ALA A 10 -79.70 20.94 3.29
N VAL A 11 -78.56 21.30 3.89
CA VAL A 11 -78.20 22.53 4.65
C VAL A 11 -76.78 22.26 5.24
N GLY A 12 -75.85 23.23 5.24
CA GLY A 12 -74.52 23.13 5.91
C GLY A 12 -74.56 23.44 7.42
N PRO A 13 -73.43 23.43 8.19
CA PRO A 13 -72.51 24.58 8.12
C PRO A 13 -71.00 24.36 8.46
N ARG A 14 -70.18 25.26 7.91
CA ARG A 14 -69.02 26.02 8.45
C ARG A 14 -67.88 25.35 9.28
N ALA A 15 -66.69 25.39 8.68
CA ALA A 15 -65.47 26.15 9.04
C ALA A 15 -64.55 25.76 10.24
N THR A 16 -63.27 26.14 10.06
CA THR A 16 -62.09 26.25 10.98
C THR A 16 -61.19 25.00 11.04
N SER A 17 -59.86 25.05 11.10
CA SER A 17 -58.83 26.11 10.94
C SER A 17 -57.46 25.42 10.80
N ALA A 18 -56.50 26.12 10.19
CA ALA A 18 -55.09 25.75 10.06
C ALA A 18 -54.32 25.55 11.38
N ARG A 19 -53.21 24.78 11.30
CA ARG A 19 -51.93 24.77 12.07
C ARG A 19 -51.47 23.30 12.26
N ALA A 20 -50.21 22.90 12.23
CA ALA A 20 -48.92 23.55 11.99
C ALA A 20 -47.87 22.42 11.87
N GLY A 21 -46.79 22.67 11.12
CA GLY A 21 -45.44 22.10 11.33
C GLY A 21 -45.29 20.59 11.48
N ALA A 22 -45.16 19.87 10.36
CA ALA A 22 -44.46 18.58 10.37
C ALA A 22 -42.98 18.87 10.10
N ASP A 23 -42.17 18.67 11.15
CA ASP A 23 -40.71 18.79 11.18
C ASP A 23 -40.04 18.15 9.96
N ALA A 24 -39.36 18.99 9.19
CA ALA A 24 -38.26 18.58 8.34
C ALA A 24 -37.09 18.10 9.22
N ARG A 25 -37.13 16.83 9.64
CA ARG A 25 -35.92 16.14 10.11
C ARG A 25 -35.03 15.90 8.91
N GLN A 26 -34.10 16.83 8.76
CA GLN A 26 -32.87 16.65 8.00
C GLN A 26 -32.28 15.28 8.34
N SER A 27 -32.26 14.38 7.35
CA SER A 27 -31.50 13.14 7.37
C SER A 27 -30.01 13.49 7.44
N ARG A 28 -29.50 13.71 8.66
CA ARG A 28 -28.05 13.70 8.91
C ARG A 28 -27.58 12.25 8.78
N PRO A 29 -26.61 11.92 7.91
CA PRO A 29 -26.03 10.59 7.93
C PRO A 29 -25.37 10.38 9.31
N ALA A 30 -25.69 9.26 9.94
CA ALA A 30 -25.08 8.89 11.21
C ALA A 30 -23.55 8.79 11.05
N PRO A 31 -22.73 9.33 11.98
CA PRO A 31 -21.29 9.13 11.92
C PRO A 31 -20.99 7.64 12.14
N SER A 32 -20.18 7.08 11.24
CA SER A 32 -19.74 5.69 11.22
C SER A 32 -19.16 5.27 12.59
N ARG A 33 -19.91 4.45 13.32
CA ARG A 33 -19.56 3.98 14.67
C ARG A 33 -18.48 2.89 14.70
N ASP A 34 -17.88 2.51 13.57
CA ASP A 34 -17.09 1.27 13.49
C ASP A 34 -15.61 1.40 13.10
N ARG A 35 -15.09 2.60 12.84
CA ARG A 35 -13.63 2.75 12.60
C ARG A 35 -12.81 2.78 13.89
N ARG A 36 -13.37 3.35 14.98
CA ARG A 36 -12.65 3.49 16.25
C ARG A 36 -12.52 2.16 17.01
N ARG A 37 -13.43 1.20 16.80
CA ARG A 37 -13.39 -0.11 17.48
C ARG A 37 -12.46 -1.11 16.80
N SER A 38 -12.40 -1.13 15.47
CA SER A 38 -11.53 -2.05 14.73
C SER A 38 -10.03 -1.81 14.98
N ASP A 39 -9.64 -0.54 15.16
CA ASP A 39 -8.24 -0.12 15.39
C ASP A 39 -7.85 -0.07 16.90
N TRP A 40 -8.73 -0.53 17.80
CA TRP A 40 -8.46 -0.51 19.25
C TRP A 40 -7.33 -1.46 19.69
N PRO A 41 -7.26 -2.72 19.21
CA PRO A 41 -6.18 -3.63 19.60
C PRO A 41 -4.81 -3.18 19.08
N GLY A 42 -4.74 -2.65 17.85
CA GLY A 42 -3.52 -2.13 17.24
C GLY A 42 -2.95 -0.95 18.01
N ARG A 43 -3.80 0.04 18.36
CA ARG A 43 -3.36 1.20 19.14
C ARG A 43 -2.87 0.84 20.54
N ILE A 44 -3.54 -0.08 21.25
CA ILE A 44 -3.07 -0.53 22.57
C ILE A 44 -1.72 -1.25 22.45
N ALA A 45 -1.59 -2.16 21.49
CA ALA A 45 -0.34 -2.89 21.27
C ALA A 45 0.81 -1.93 20.95
N ARG A 46 0.56 -0.94 20.08
CA ARG A 46 1.53 0.11 19.75
C ARG A 46 1.96 0.89 20.98
N THR A 47 1.03 1.39 21.80
CA THR A 47 1.36 2.13 23.02
C THR A 47 2.16 1.28 24.01
N ALA A 48 1.84 -0.02 24.13
CA ALA A 48 2.60 -0.93 24.97
C ALA A 48 4.05 -1.11 24.46
N TYR A 49 4.23 -1.33 23.16
CA TYR A 49 5.56 -1.45 22.55
C TYR A 49 6.35 -0.15 22.60
N GLU A 50 5.70 1.01 22.46
CA GLU A 50 6.31 2.33 22.63
C GLU A 50 6.87 2.50 24.05
N HIS A 51 6.13 2.08 25.08
CA HIS A 51 6.62 2.10 26.47
C HIS A 51 7.77 1.13 26.73
N LEU A 52 7.84 0.02 25.98
CA LEU A 52 8.89 -0.98 26.08
C LEU A 52 10.10 -0.67 25.18
N GLY A 53 10.02 0.33 24.30
CA GLY A 53 11.04 0.62 23.29
C GLY A 53 11.18 -0.47 22.22
N ASP A 54 10.15 -1.32 22.05
CA ASP A 54 10.16 -2.44 21.12
C ASP A 54 9.81 -1.97 19.70
N ARG A 55 10.84 -1.54 18.97
CA ARG A 55 10.71 -1.06 17.58
C ARG A 55 10.13 -2.12 16.64
N ARG A 56 10.48 -3.40 16.81
CA ARG A 56 9.98 -4.51 15.99
C ARG A 56 8.49 -4.73 16.25
N GLY A 57 8.07 -4.69 17.51
CA GLY A 57 6.66 -4.77 17.89
C GLY A 57 5.81 -3.65 17.27
N ILE A 58 6.30 -2.41 17.32
CA ILE A 58 5.63 -1.26 16.68
C ILE A 58 5.55 -1.46 15.16
N ALA A 59 6.64 -1.88 14.52
CA ALA A 59 6.69 -2.12 13.07
C ALA A 59 5.64 -3.17 12.64
N SER A 60 5.51 -4.27 13.39
CA SER A 60 4.52 -5.32 13.10
C SER A 60 3.07 -4.81 13.21
N VAL A 61 2.78 -3.95 14.18
CA VAL A 61 1.46 -3.30 14.28
C VAL A 61 1.20 -2.40 13.08
N LEU A 62 2.20 -1.63 12.65
CA LEU A 62 2.09 -0.79 11.44
C LEU A 62 1.89 -1.63 10.18
N THR A 63 2.60 -2.74 10.00
CA THR A 63 2.39 -3.66 8.86
C THR A 63 0.93 -4.12 8.79
N ASN A 64 0.35 -4.51 9.92
CA ASN A 64 -1.06 -4.92 9.97
C ASN A 64 -2.01 -3.75 9.64
N GLN A 65 -1.71 -2.54 10.14
CA GLN A 65 -2.48 -1.35 9.82
C GLN A 65 -2.41 -1.03 8.32
N GLY A 66 -1.22 -1.09 7.71
CA GLY A 66 -1.02 -0.90 6.27
C GLY A 66 -1.83 -1.89 5.43
N ASN A 67 -1.86 -3.16 5.83
CA ASN A 67 -2.69 -4.18 5.18
C ASN A 67 -4.20 -3.86 5.26
N ILE A 68 -4.68 -3.35 6.39
CA ILE A 68 -6.08 -2.92 6.56
C ILE A 68 -6.39 -1.70 5.68
N GLU A 69 -5.47 -0.74 5.63
CA GLU A 69 -5.59 0.45 4.78
C GLU A 69 -5.63 0.08 3.30
N TRP A 70 -4.80 -0.89 2.90
CA TRP A 70 -4.74 -1.42 1.55
C TRP A 70 -6.06 -2.11 1.16
N GLN A 71 -6.55 -3.04 1.99
CA GLN A 71 -7.85 -3.70 1.76
C GLN A 71 -9.02 -2.72 1.72
N SER A 72 -8.87 -1.56 2.37
CA SER A 72 -9.86 -0.48 2.35
C SER A 72 -9.73 0.44 1.12
N GLY A 73 -8.80 0.17 0.21
CA GLY A 73 -8.53 0.96 -1.00
C GLY A 73 -7.72 2.24 -0.76
N ASN A 74 -7.21 2.46 0.47
CA ASN A 74 -6.43 3.67 0.79
C ASN A 74 -4.95 3.47 0.46
N LEU A 75 -4.63 3.24 -0.83
CA LEU A 75 -3.30 2.84 -1.28
C LEU A 75 -2.18 3.79 -0.83
N THR A 76 -2.38 5.11 -0.87
CA THR A 76 -1.39 6.08 -0.40
C THR A 76 -1.13 5.98 1.10
N ALA A 77 -2.18 5.76 1.91
CA ALA A 77 -2.03 5.60 3.35
C ALA A 77 -1.30 4.28 3.66
N ALA A 78 -1.73 3.18 3.02
CA ALA A 78 -1.10 1.87 3.16
C ALA A 78 0.38 1.92 2.83
N PHE A 79 0.73 2.51 1.68
CA PHE A 79 2.11 2.72 1.25
C PHE A 79 2.93 3.44 2.33
N THR A 80 2.42 4.57 2.81
CA THR A 80 3.07 5.38 3.84
C THR A 80 3.26 4.60 5.14
N THR A 81 2.24 3.87 5.58
CA THR A 81 2.27 3.07 6.80
C THR A 81 3.28 1.92 6.71
N HIS A 82 3.43 1.30 5.53
CA HIS A 82 4.44 0.26 5.31
C HIS A 82 5.87 0.81 5.28
N GLU A 83 6.08 2.00 4.72
CA GLU A 83 7.38 2.70 4.76
C GLU A 83 7.79 3.04 6.20
N GLU A 84 6.84 3.51 7.02
CA GLU A 84 7.10 3.72 8.44
C GLU A 84 7.50 2.43 9.17
N ALA A 85 6.81 1.32 8.89
CA ALA A 85 7.15 0.01 9.43
C ALA A 85 8.56 -0.41 8.99
N ARG A 86 8.91 -0.15 7.71
CA ARG A 86 10.21 -0.48 7.12
C ARG A 86 11.35 0.17 7.88
N VAL A 87 11.24 1.46 8.18
CA VAL A 87 12.25 2.22 8.95
C VAL A 87 12.40 1.67 10.37
N LEU A 88 11.30 1.28 11.02
CA LEU A 88 11.35 0.69 12.35
C LEU A 88 12.00 -0.70 12.35
N TYR A 89 11.72 -1.54 11.35
CA TYR A 89 12.41 -2.81 11.16
C TYR A 89 13.92 -2.60 10.93
N GLN A 90 14.31 -1.63 10.11
CA GLN A 90 15.72 -1.29 9.89
C GLN A 90 16.40 -0.84 11.18
N GLN A 91 15.77 0.02 11.97
CA GLN A 91 16.29 0.44 13.28
C GLN A 91 16.36 -0.71 14.30
N ALA A 92 15.55 -1.75 14.13
CA ALA A 92 15.59 -2.96 14.94
C ALA A 92 16.60 -4.00 14.40
N GLY A 93 17.22 -3.77 13.24
CA GLY A 93 18.06 -4.75 12.56
C GLY A 93 17.29 -5.96 12.00
N ASP A 94 15.98 -5.83 11.80
CA ASP A 94 15.09 -6.90 11.35
C ASP A 94 15.00 -6.92 9.82
N THR A 95 15.95 -7.60 9.18
CA THR A 95 16.04 -7.68 7.71
C THR A 95 14.82 -8.35 7.09
N ARG A 96 14.27 -9.40 7.71
CA ARG A 96 13.05 -10.06 7.24
C ARG A 96 11.85 -9.13 7.29
N GLY A 97 11.72 -8.35 8.37
CA GLY A 97 10.68 -7.33 8.50
C GLY A 97 10.79 -6.24 7.42
N MET A 98 12.00 -5.81 7.09
CA MET A 98 12.24 -4.87 5.98
C MET A 98 11.76 -5.45 4.64
N ALA A 99 12.13 -6.70 4.32
CA ALA A 99 11.69 -7.38 3.10
C ALA A 99 10.16 -7.51 3.03
N TRP A 100 9.50 -7.72 4.17
CA TRP A 100 8.04 -7.79 4.22
C TRP A 100 7.37 -6.45 3.95
N SER A 101 7.90 -5.36 4.52
CA SER A 101 7.46 -4.01 4.14
C SER A 101 7.68 -3.74 2.65
N ASP A 102 8.86 -4.06 2.13
CA ASP A 102 9.21 -3.87 0.71
C ASP A 102 8.27 -4.65 -0.23
N THR A 103 7.92 -5.88 0.15
CA THR A 103 6.93 -6.71 -0.57
C THR A 103 5.57 -6.03 -0.67
N ASN A 104 5.06 -5.48 0.44
CA ASN A 104 3.76 -4.83 0.47
C ASN A 104 3.77 -3.52 -0.35
N THR A 105 4.79 -2.68 -0.17
CA THR A 105 4.95 -1.44 -0.96
C THR A 105 5.12 -1.72 -2.45
N GLY A 106 5.85 -2.78 -2.82
CA GLY A 106 6.02 -3.19 -4.22
C GLY A 106 4.71 -3.66 -4.85
N ARG A 107 3.88 -4.42 -4.12
CA ARG A 107 2.54 -4.81 -4.59
C ARG A 107 1.60 -3.62 -4.74
N ILE A 108 1.63 -2.67 -3.81
CA ILE A 108 0.84 -1.43 -3.91
C ILE A 108 1.27 -0.61 -5.14
N ALA A 109 2.58 -0.48 -5.40
CA ALA A 109 3.10 0.18 -6.59
C ALA A 109 2.66 -0.54 -7.88
N ALA A 110 2.68 -1.87 -7.90
CA ALA A 110 2.17 -2.65 -9.04
C ALA A 110 0.68 -2.43 -9.29
N GLU A 111 -0.14 -2.39 -8.24
CA GLU A 111 -1.58 -2.10 -8.34
C GLU A 111 -1.87 -0.69 -8.89
N GLN A 112 -0.95 0.26 -8.64
CA GLN A 112 -1.01 1.61 -9.21
C GLN A 112 -0.45 1.70 -10.64
N GLY A 113 0.06 0.60 -11.21
CA GLY A 113 0.71 0.58 -12.52
C GLY A 113 2.15 1.13 -12.52
N HIS A 114 2.72 1.42 -11.36
CA HIS A 114 4.10 1.89 -11.21
C HIS A 114 5.10 0.73 -11.24
N PHE A 115 5.10 -0.04 -12.33
CA PHE A 115 5.92 -1.26 -12.44
C PHE A 115 7.42 -1.00 -12.29
N HIS A 116 7.90 0.14 -12.81
CA HIS A 116 9.29 0.58 -12.72
C HIS A 116 9.79 0.81 -11.29
N GLU A 117 8.89 1.07 -10.33
CA GLU A 117 9.18 1.15 -8.90
C GLU A 117 8.94 -0.20 -8.22
N ALA A 118 7.86 -0.89 -8.59
CA ALA A 118 7.47 -2.18 -8.00
C ALA A 118 8.54 -3.27 -8.18
N VAL A 119 9.03 -3.51 -9.39
CA VAL A 119 9.92 -4.66 -9.69
C VAL A 119 11.27 -4.56 -8.98
N PRO A 120 11.99 -3.42 -8.99
CA PRO A 120 13.23 -3.29 -8.22
C PRO A 120 13.03 -3.55 -6.71
N ARG A 121 11.93 -3.06 -6.16
CA ARG A 121 11.60 -3.19 -4.73
C ARG A 121 11.25 -4.64 -4.35
N LEU A 122 10.50 -5.33 -5.20
CA LEU A 122 10.23 -6.78 -5.07
C LEU A 122 11.51 -7.62 -5.21
N ASN A 123 12.41 -7.26 -6.13
CA ASN A 123 13.71 -7.94 -6.28
C ASN A 123 14.61 -7.74 -5.04
N ALA A 124 14.62 -6.55 -4.44
CA ALA A 124 15.37 -6.30 -3.21
C ALA A 124 14.85 -7.17 -2.05
N ALA A 125 13.52 -7.30 -1.92
CA ALA A 125 12.90 -8.20 -0.93
C ALA A 125 13.21 -9.68 -1.22
N LEU A 126 13.23 -10.09 -2.50
CA LEU A 126 13.59 -11.44 -2.92
C LEU A 126 14.99 -11.83 -2.46
N ASP A 127 15.96 -10.94 -2.66
CA ASP A 127 17.35 -11.20 -2.27
C ASP A 127 17.48 -11.43 -0.76
N ILE A 128 16.72 -10.67 0.04
CA ILE A 128 16.67 -10.87 1.50
C ILE A 128 16.04 -12.23 1.84
N TYR A 129 14.88 -12.56 1.28
CA TYR A 129 14.19 -13.82 1.57
C TYR A 129 15.03 -15.04 1.17
N VAL A 130 15.71 -14.99 0.03
CA VAL A 130 16.66 -16.03 -0.40
C VAL A 130 17.81 -16.14 0.60
N ALA A 131 18.41 -15.02 1.01
CA ALA A 131 19.55 -15.01 1.93
C ALA A 131 19.22 -15.58 3.32
N VAL A 132 18.00 -15.35 3.81
CA VAL A 132 17.55 -15.86 5.12
C VAL A 132 16.84 -17.22 5.04
N GLY A 133 16.70 -17.78 3.84
CA GLY A 133 16.04 -19.08 3.61
C GLY A 133 14.51 -19.07 3.82
N ASP A 134 13.85 -17.91 3.68
CA ASP A 134 12.40 -17.78 3.82
C ASP A 134 11.69 -18.16 2.51
N ILE A 135 11.41 -19.46 2.35
CA ILE A 135 10.74 -20.00 1.16
C ILE A 135 9.32 -19.44 0.99
N SER A 136 8.61 -19.12 2.07
CA SER A 136 7.29 -18.49 1.98
C SER A 136 7.40 -17.09 1.36
N GLY A 137 8.37 -16.29 1.83
CA GLY A 137 8.64 -14.96 1.27
C GLY A 137 9.07 -15.02 -0.20
N VAL A 138 9.88 -16.00 -0.59
CA VAL A 138 10.26 -16.23 -1.99
C VAL A 138 9.02 -16.52 -2.85
N ALA A 139 8.12 -17.39 -2.38
CA ALA A 139 6.87 -17.68 -3.09
C ALA A 139 5.98 -16.44 -3.21
N GLU A 140 5.87 -15.62 -2.16
CA GLU A 140 5.12 -14.35 -2.18
C GLU A 140 5.66 -13.37 -3.23
N ILE A 141 6.99 -13.26 -3.37
CA ILE A 141 7.57 -12.41 -4.43
C ILE A 141 7.27 -12.97 -5.83
N MET A 142 7.38 -14.29 -6.02
CA MET A 142 7.03 -14.91 -7.31
C MET A 142 5.56 -14.66 -7.67
N GLU A 143 4.65 -14.69 -6.70
CA GLU A 143 3.23 -14.36 -6.88
C GLU A 143 3.02 -12.88 -7.27
N ALA A 144 3.71 -11.97 -6.58
CA ALA A 144 3.66 -10.54 -6.89
C ALA A 144 4.20 -10.23 -8.29
N ILE A 145 5.29 -10.87 -8.70
CA ILE A 145 5.87 -10.69 -10.04
C ILE A 145 5.02 -11.39 -11.11
N ALA A 146 4.38 -12.52 -10.80
CA ALA A 146 3.41 -13.15 -11.70
C ALA A 146 2.25 -12.19 -12.02
N LEU A 147 1.73 -11.47 -11.02
CA LEU A 147 0.75 -10.40 -11.24
C LEU A 147 1.32 -9.29 -12.15
N VAL A 148 2.52 -8.76 -11.84
CA VAL A 148 3.15 -7.70 -12.66
C VAL A 148 3.33 -8.12 -14.11
N THR A 149 3.83 -9.34 -14.34
CA THR A 149 4.06 -9.86 -15.71
C THR A 149 2.75 -10.06 -16.48
N LEU A 150 1.66 -10.46 -15.81
CA LEU A 150 0.33 -10.51 -16.42
C LEU A 150 -0.13 -9.13 -16.89
N GLU A 151 0.02 -8.10 -16.04
CA GLU A 151 -0.33 -6.71 -16.36
C GLU A 151 0.54 -6.12 -17.48
N LEU A 152 1.80 -6.53 -17.56
CA LEU A 152 2.71 -6.19 -18.66
C LEU A 152 2.41 -6.98 -19.95
N GLY A 153 1.47 -7.94 -19.92
CA GLY A 153 1.06 -8.75 -21.06
C GLY A 153 1.93 -9.99 -21.32
N ASP A 154 2.87 -10.31 -20.43
CA ASP A 154 3.71 -11.51 -20.52
C ASP A 154 3.06 -12.68 -19.76
N ALA A 155 2.04 -13.27 -20.40
CA ALA A 155 1.27 -14.37 -19.84
C ALA A 155 2.08 -15.67 -19.69
N ASP A 156 3.10 -15.88 -20.53
CA ASP A 156 4.03 -17.01 -20.44
C ASP A 156 4.81 -16.96 -19.12
N ARG A 157 5.48 -15.83 -18.86
CA ARG A 157 6.26 -15.63 -17.64
C ARG A 157 5.36 -15.65 -16.41
N SER A 158 4.18 -15.04 -16.48
CA SER A 158 3.20 -15.05 -15.39
C SER A 158 2.80 -16.48 -15.01
N SER A 159 2.43 -17.32 -15.98
CA SER A 159 2.07 -18.73 -15.76
C SER A 159 3.23 -19.53 -15.17
N MET A 160 4.45 -19.38 -15.68
CA MET A 160 5.63 -20.06 -15.15
C MET A 160 5.93 -19.65 -13.69
N LEU A 161 5.87 -18.36 -13.37
CA LEU A 161 6.09 -17.87 -12.02
C LEU A 161 5.00 -18.32 -11.05
N ALA A 162 3.73 -18.32 -11.48
CA ALA A 162 2.62 -18.84 -10.68
C ALA A 162 2.77 -20.35 -10.39
N GLY A 163 3.25 -21.12 -11.38
CA GLY A 163 3.58 -22.54 -11.21
C GLY A 163 4.72 -22.75 -10.20
N ALA A 164 5.81 -22.00 -10.34
CA ALA A 164 6.97 -22.08 -9.45
C ALA A 164 6.59 -21.71 -8.00
N ALA A 165 5.84 -20.61 -7.80
CA ALA A 165 5.36 -20.21 -6.49
C ALA A 165 4.48 -21.27 -5.82
N THR A 166 3.60 -21.91 -6.60
CA THR A 166 2.74 -22.99 -6.10
C THR A 166 3.55 -24.20 -5.68
N ALA A 167 4.55 -24.61 -6.48
CA ALA A 167 5.44 -25.71 -6.12
C ALA A 167 6.24 -25.41 -4.84
N LEU A 168 6.70 -24.17 -4.65
CA LEU A 168 7.36 -23.76 -3.41
C LEU A 168 6.43 -23.85 -2.21
N ARG A 169 5.19 -23.30 -2.30
CA ARG A 169 4.22 -23.38 -1.20
C ARG A 169 3.84 -24.81 -0.84
N ASP A 170 3.66 -25.68 -1.83
CA ASP A 170 3.41 -27.11 -1.62
C ASP A 170 4.56 -27.77 -0.85
N SER A 171 5.82 -27.44 -1.19
CA SER A 171 7.01 -28.05 -0.56
C SER A 171 7.13 -27.75 0.93
N ILE A 172 6.61 -26.60 1.37
CA ILE A 172 6.62 -26.17 2.78
C ILE A 172 5.26 -26.34 3.47
N ASN A 173 4.28 -26.94 2.78
CA ASN A 173 2.90 -27.11 3.24
C ASN A 173 2.30 -25.80 3.80
N SER A 174 2.53 -24.69 3.09
CA SER A 174 2.12 -23.35 3.50
C SER A 174 0.93 -22.87 2.69
N SER A 175 -0.11 -22.39 3.38
CA SER A 175 -1.28 -21.76 2.76
C SER A 175 -1.11 -20.25 2.63
N ARG A 176 -1.73 -19.67 1.60
CA ARG A 176 -1.88 -18.21 1.47
C ARG A 176 -2.89 -17.69 2.50
N ASN A 177 -2.70 -16.46 2.96
CA ASN A 177 -3.70 -15.77 3.77
C ASN A 177 -4.83 -15.20 2.89
N SER A 178 -6.00 -14.93 3.49
CA SER A 178 -7.25 -14.68 2.77
C SER A 178 -7.22 -13.57 1.68
N PRO A 179 -6.50 -12.44 1.80
CA PRO A 179 -6.44 -11.46 0.70
C PRO A 179 -5.47 -11.88 -0.42
N ASP A 180 -4.34 -12.48 -0.05
CA ASP A 180 -3.30 -12.89 -1.00
C ASP A 180 -3.74 -14.09 -1.83
N LEU A 181 -4.53 -14.99 -1.21
CA LEU A 181 -5.14 -16.11 -1.90
C LEU A 181 -6.12 -15.65 -2.98
N GLU A 182 -6.99 -14.69 -2.68
CA GLU A 182 -7.97 -14.15 -3.62
C GLU A 182 -7.29 -13.43 -4.79
N ALA A 183 -6.30 -12.59 -4.50
CA ALA A 183 -5.52 -11.91 -5.55
C ALA A 183 -4.79 -12.90 -6.46
N PHE A 184 -4.17 -13.94 -5.88
CA PHE A 184 -3.48 -14.96 -6.66
C PHE A 184 -4.46 -15.80 -7.49
N GLN A 185 -5.63 -16.15 -6.94
CA GLN A 185 -6.65 -16.87 -7.69
C GLN A 185 -7.16 -16.05 -8.88
N ALA A 186 -7.35 -14.74 -8.70
CA ALA A 186 -7.74 -13.86 -9.79
C ALA A 186 -6.69 -13.84 -10.93
N VAL A 187 -5.40 -13.93 -10.61
CA VAL A 187 -4.33 -14.08 -11.62
C VAL A 187 -4.46 -15.39 -12.38
N LEU A 188 -4.69 -16.51 -11.68
CA LEU A 188 -4.88 -17.82 -12.32
C LEU A 188 -6.12 -17.82 -13.21
N ASP A 189 -7.25 -17.32 -12.72
CA ASP A 189 -8.51 -17.24 -13.48
C ASP A 189 -8.33 -16.35 -14.73
N ALA A 190 -7.61 -15.24 -14.60
CA ALA A 190 -7.30 -14.37 -15.72
C ALA A 190 -6.43 -15.09 -16.76
N LEU A 191 -5.39 -15.81 -16.35
CA LEU A 191 -4.52 -16.59 -17.23
C LEU A 191 -5.27 -17.73 -17.94
N GLU A 192 -6.14 -18.45 -17.23
CA GLU A 192 -6.97 -19.52 -17.79
C GLU A 192 -7.96 -19.00 -18.85
N SER A 193 -8.46 -17.77 -18.68
CA SER A 193 -9.42 -17.16 -19.62
C SER A 193 -8.78 -16.67 -20.93
N ARG A 194 -7.45 -16.63 -21.03
CA ARG A 194 -6.73 -16.14 -22.21
C ARG A 194 -6.68 -17.19 -23.31
N ALA A 195 -7.23 -16.86 -24.48
CA ALA A 195 -7.22 -17.76 -25.63
C ALA A 195 -5.89 -17.74 -26.42
N ASP A 196 -5.04 -16.74 -26.18
CA ASP A 196 -3.78 -16.51 -26.91
C ASP A 196 -2.56 -17.21 -26.28
N HIS A 197 -2.75 -17.96 -25.19
CA HIS A 197 -1.68 -18.59 -24.41
C HIS A 197 -2.07 -19.98 -23.90
N ASP A 198 -1.10 -20.91 -23.84
CA ASP A 198 -1.25 -22.20 -23.15
C ASP A 198 -0.80 -22.07 -21.69
N HIS A 199 -1.70 -21.57 -20.84
CA HIS A 199 -1.48 -21.44 -19.40
C HIS A 199 -1.05 -22.77 -18.76
N ALA A 200 -1.71 -23.88 -19.12
CA ALA A 200 -1.50 -25.18 -18.48
C ALA A 200 -0.07 -25.69 -18.70
N THR A 201 0.45 -25.58 -19.92
CA THR A 201 1.83 -26.00 -20.24
C THR A 201 2.85 -25.11 -19.53
N ALA A 202 2.70 -23.78 -19.61
CA ALA A 202 3.63 -22.86 -18.96
C ALA A 202 3.60 -22.98 -17.43
N PHE A 203 2.43 -23.19 -16.82
CA PHE A 203 2.29 -23.44 -15.39
C PHE A 203 2.97 -24.75 -14.97
N ALA A 204 2.80 -25.83 -15.75
CA ALA A 204 3.47 -27.10 -15.49
C ALA A 204 5.00 -27.00 -15.62
N GLN A 205 5.49 -26.21 -16.59
CA GLN A 205 6.91 -25.87 -16.70
C GLN A 205 7.40 -25.12 -15.46
N GLY A 206 6.66 -24.10 -15.02
CA GLY A 206 6.92 -23.38 -13.77
C GLY A 206 7.01 -24.28 -12.55
N ARG A 207 6.06 -25.22 -12.42
CA ARG A 207 6.01 -26.19 -11.31
C ARG A 207 7.21 -27.15 -11.25
N SER A 208 7.84 -27.42 -12.38
CA SER A 208 8.99 -28.33 -12.49
C SER A 208 10.33 -27.59 -12.57
N MET A 209 10.30 -26.26 -12.54
CA MET A 209 11.46 -25.39 -12.62
C MET A 209 12.33 -25.47 -11.36
N SER A 210 13.65 -25.36 -11.51
CA SER A 210 14.54 -25.22 -10.37
C SER A 210 14.35 -23.85 -9.70
N LEU A 211 14.70 -23.73 -8.42
CA LEU A 211 14.66 -22.43 -7.74
C LEU A 211 15.56 -21.40 -8.43
N GLU A 212 16.74 -21.81 -8.90
CA GLU A 212 17.69 -20.93 -9.60
C GLU A 212 17.11 -20.37 -10.91
N ASP A 213 16.47 -21.23 -11.71
CA ASP A 213 15.81 -20.80 -12.95
C ASP A 213 14.63 -19.88 -12.66
N ALA A 214 13.84 -20.15 -11.62
CA ALA A 214 12.71 -19.31 -11.22
C ALA A 214 13.18 -17.93 -10.74
N LEU A 215 14.27 -17.86 -9.96
CA LEU A 215 14.88 -16.59 -9.55
C LEU A 215 15.44 -15.82 -10.76
N THR A 216 16.05 -16.52 -11.72
CA THR A 216 16.52 -15.92 -12.97
C THR A 216 15.35 -15.35 -13.77
N LEU A 217 14.23 -16.06 -13.83
CA LEU A 217 13.02 -15.63 -14.52
C LEU A 217 12.44 -14.36 -13.87
N VAL A 218 12.37 -14.29 -12.54
CA VAL A 218 11.95 -13.08 -11.82
C VAL A 218 12.87 -11.89 -12.14
N ARG A 219 14.19 -12.09 -12.10
CA ARG A 219 15.17 -11.02 -12.36
C ARG A 219 15.22 -10.56 -13.81
N SER A 220 14.73 -11.39 -14.74
CA SER A 220 14.64 -11.05 -16.17
C SER A 220 13.44 -10.17 -16.54
N VAL A 221 12.57 -9.84 -15.58
CA VAL A 221 11.40 -9.00 -15.83
C VAL A 221 11.86 -7.57 -16.13
N GLU A 222 11.71 -7.17 -17.38
CA GLU A 222 11.90 -5.80 -17.81
C GLU A 222 10.61 -5.00 -17.61
N THR A 223 10.75 -3.83 -17.00
CA THR A 223 9.63 -2.90 -16.84
C THR A 223 9.78 -1.74 -17.80
N PRO A 224 8.66 -1.18 -18.31
CA PRO A 224 8.69 0.08 -19.02
C PRO A 224 9.47 1.11 -18.19
N PRO A 225 10.29 1.97 -18.82
CA PRO A 225 10.95 3.05 -18.10
C PRO A 225 9.89 3.89 -17.37
N ALA A 226 10.29 4.52 -16.26
CA ALA A 226 9.47 5.51 -15.58
C ALA A 226 8.85 6.43 -16.64
N PRO A 227 7.53 6.71 -16.60
CA PRO A 227 6.95 7.64 -17.55
C PRO A 227 7.78 8.93 -17.49
N GLU A 228 8.44 9.29 -18.60
CA GLU A 228 9.09 10.59 -18.74
C GLU A 228 7.96 11.61 -18.59
N ALA A 229 7.81 12.18 -17.40
CA ALA A 229 6.74 13.09 -17.10
C ALA A 229 7.26 14.52 -17.27
N PRO A 230 6.85 15.26 -18.32
CA PRO A 230 7.06 16.70 -18.39
C PRO A 230 6.44 17.44 -17.19
N ASP A 231 5.47 16.80 -16.52
CA ASP A 231 4.63 17.34 -15.44
C ASP A 231 4.75 16.58 -14.11
N ALA A 232 5.82 15.79 -13.88
CA ALA A 232 6.04 15.22 -12.54
C ALA A 232 6.05 16.38 -11.52
N PRO A 233 5.27 16.30 -10.43
CA PRO A 233 5.30 17.35 -9.42
C PRO A 233 6.74 17.51 -8.98
N ASP A 234 7.27 18.72 -9.16
CA ASP A 234 8.60 19.07 -8.69
C ASP A 234 8.54 19.07 -7.16
N HIS A 235 8.72 17.87 -6.59
CA HIS A 235 8.62 17.57 -5.17
C HIS A 235 9.53 18.48 -4.35
N GLN A 236 10.70 18.81 -4.90
CA GLN A 236 11.66 19.72 -4.31
C GLN A 236 11.13 21.16 -4.30
N ARG A 237 10.59 21.64 -5.43
CA ARG A 237 9.96 22.96 -5.52
C ARG A 237 8.73 23.07 -4.61
N LEU A 238 7.92 22.03 -4.52
CA LEU A 238 6.76 21.96 -3.63
C LEU A 238 7.21 22.00 -2.15
N ALA A 239 8.19 21.18 -1.77
CA ALA A 239 8.80 21.17 -0.44
C ALA A 239 9.31 22.57 -0.04
N ARG A 240 9.96 23.25 -0.98
CA ARG A 240 10.47 24.60 -0.78
C ARG A 240 9.36 25.63 -0.68
N ALA A 241 8.34 25.56 -1.53
CA ALA A 241 7.27 26.54 -1.59
C ALA A 241 6.31 26.44 -0.41
N GLU A 242 5.94 25.22 0.01
CA GLU A 242 4.94 25.00 1.05
C GLU A 242 5.55 24.91 2.46
N PHE A 243 6.75 24.33 2.59
CA PHE A 243 7.36 24.02 3.90
C PHE A 243 8.69 24.73 4.14
N GLY A 244 9.20 25.50 3.18
CA GLY A 244 10.50 26.15 3.29
C GLY A 244 11.66 25.15 3.43
N ILE A 245 11.49 23.93 2.94
CA ILE A 245 12.53 22.90 2.93
C ILE A 245 13.56 23.28 1.87
N THR A 246 14.82 23.38 2.28
CA THR A 246 15.95 23.68 1.39
C THR A 246 16.30 22.48 0.53
N ASP A 247 17.00 22.71 -0.58
CA ASP A 247 17.45 21.65 -1.48
C ASP A 247 18.22 20.55 -0.72
N ARG A 248 19.09 20.95 0.22
CA ARG A 248 19.86 20.01 1.03
C ARG A 248 19.02 19.25 2.06
N GLU A 249 18.02 19.90 2.66
CA GLU A 249 17.08 19.20 3.54
C GLU A 249 16.17 18.26 2.74
N HIS A 250 15.82 18.60 1.50
CA HIS A 250 15.05 17.73 0.61
C HIS A 250 15.84 16.48 0.22
N GLU A 251 17.13 16.61 -0.10
CA GLU A 251 18.02 15.46 -0.30
C GLU A 251 18.08 14.55 0.94
N VAL A 252 18.21 15.14 2.13
CA VAL A 252 18.16 14.37 3.38
C VAL A 252 16.80 13.70 3.57
N LEU A 253 15.70 14.41 3.28
CA LEU A 253 14.34 13.88 3.36
C LEU A 253 14.14 12.65 2.45
N LEU A 254 14.63 12.70 1.22
CA LEU A 254 14.58 11.56 0.31
C LEU A 254 15.31 10.34 0.88
N LEU A 255 16.49 10.54 1.47
CA LEU A 255 17.24 9.43 2.09
C LEU A 255 16.59 8.91 3.38
N ILE A 256 15.86 9.76 4.12
CA ILE A 256 15.03 9.32 5.24
C ILE A 256 13.89 8.41 4.74
N CYS A 257 13.24 8.80 3.65
CA CYS A 257 12.19 8.01 2.99
C CYS A 257 12.74 6.68 2.43
N ASP A 258 13.98 6.67 1.92
CA ASP A 258 14.68 5.43 1.51
C ASP A 258 15.08 4.55 2.73
N GLY A 259 14.78 5.01 3.95
CA GLY A 259 15.00 4.27 5.20
C GLY A 259 16.41 4.38 5.79
N LEU A 260 17.34 5.08 5.14
CA LEU A 260 18.74 5.15 5.59
C LEU A 260 18.83 5.68 7.03
N ALA A 261 19.75 5.12 7.82
CA ALA A 261 20.13 5.63 9.12
C ALA A 261 20.99 6.90 8.99
N ASP A 262 21.08 7.71 10.05
CA ASP A 262 21.81 8.99 10.00
C ASP A 262 23.29 8.83 9.63
N GLY A 263 23.91 7.70 10.00
CA GLY A 263 25.28 7.37 9.59
C GLY A 263 25.40 7.07 8.10
N GLU A 264 24.46 6.33 7.52
CA GLU A 264 24.41 6.01 6.09
C GLU A 264 24.13 7.26 5.26
N ILE A 265 23.25 8.15 5.75
CA ILE A 265 23.00 9.46 5.14
C ILE A 265 24.28 10.30 5.17
N ALA A 266 24.97 10.35 6.30
CA ALA A 266 26.21 11.10 6.45
C ALA A 266 27.27 10.65 5.44
N GLU A 267 27.45 9.33 5.31
CA GLU A 267 28.36 8.72 4.34
C GLU A 267 27.95 9.03 2.90
N ARG A 268 26.68 8.80 2.55
CA ARG A 268 26.17 8.98 1.18
C ARG A 268 26.21 10.44 0.71
N LEU A 269 26.01 11.38 1.63
CA LEU A 269 26.02 12.81 1.36
C LEU A 269 27.38 13.47 1.59
N GLY A 270 28.37 12.73 2.10
CA GLY A 270 29.71 13.24 2.41
C GLY A 270 29.71 14.35 3.48
N ILE A 271 28.81 14.28 4.47
CA ILE A 271 28.66 15.29 5.54
C ILE A 271 28.80 14.67 6.92
N GLY A 272 29.08 15.50 7.93
CA GLY A 272 29.18 15.02 9.31
C GLY A 272 27.83 14.57 9.88
N LEU A 273 27.84 13.54 10.74
CA LEU A 273 26.65 13.01 11.42
C LEU A 273 25.84 14.10 12.17
N ARG A 274 26.53 15.07 12.79
CA ARG A 274 25.89 16.21 13.47
C ARG A 274 25.11 17.11 12.49
N THR A 275 25.60 17.25 11.26
CA THR A 275 24.92 17.99 10.19
C THR A 275 23.66 17.26 9.77
N VAL A 276 23.72 15.92 9.62
CA VAL A 276 22.53 15.09 9.35
C VAL A 276 21.49 15.27 10.46
N HIS A 277 21.87 15.12 11.73
CA HIS A 277 20.94 15.31 12.85
C HIS A 277 20.30 16.71 12.84
N THR A 278 21.06 17.73 12.43
CA THR A 278 20.54 19.10 12.29
C THR A 278 19.48 19.16 11.19
N HIS A 279 19.76 18.61 10.00
CA HIS A 279 18.77 18.55 8.92
C HIS A 279 17.52 17.73 9.29
N VAL A 280 17.70 16.58 9.94
CA VAL A 280 16.58 15.75 10.45
C VAL A 280 15.74 16.55 11.44
N HIS A 281 16.36 17.26 12.38
CA HIS A 281 15.64 18.13 13.32
C HIS A 281 14.88 19.25 12.60
N GLN A 282 15.48 19.91 11.60
CA GLN A 282 14.80 20.94 10.82
C GLN A 282 13.61 20.37 10.05
N LEU A 283 13.73 19.17 9.48
CA LEU A 283 12.62 18.48 8.80
C LEU A 283 11.48 18.16 9.77
N VAL A 284 11.80 17.66 10.98
CA VAL A 284 10.81 17.42 12.05
C VAL A 284 10.04 18.69 12.37
N VAL A 285 10.73 19.82 12.53
CA VAL A 285 10.09 21.12 12.81
C VAL A 285 9.25 21.63 11.63
N LYS A 286 9.80 21.60 10.41
CA LYS A 286 9.14 22.16 9.22
C LYS A 286 7.91 21.36 8.79
N LEU A 287 7.89 20.06 9.07
CA LEU A 287 6.77 19.16 8.73
C LEU A 287 5.80 18.92 9.89
N ASP A 288 5.97 19.66 11.00
CA ASP A 288 5.20 19.51 12.25
C ASP A 288 5.09 18.03 12.67
N ALA A 289 6.20 17.30 12.53
CA ALA A 289 6.27 15.87 12.78
C ALA A 289 6.71 15.60 14.22
N ALA A 290 6.16 14.55 14.83
CA ALA A 290 6.54 14.16 16.20
C ALA A 290 7.84 13.32 16.25
N SER A 291 8.29 12.79 15.11
CA SER A 291 9.45 11.89 15.02
C SER A 291 9.98 11.78 13.58
N ARG A 292 11.16 11.17 13.41
CA ARG A 292 11.71 10.80 12.09
C ARG A 292 10.73 9.97 11.26
N VAL A 293 10.02 9.05 11.90
CA VAL A 293 9.03 8.20 11.23
C VAL A 293 7.82 9.04 10.80
N ALA A 294 7.38 9.99 11.63
CA ALA A 294 6.31 10.92 11.28
C ALA A 294 6.71 11.89 10.14
N VAL A 295 8.00 12.19 9.97
CA VAL A 295 8.51 12.99 8.84
C VAL A 295 8.18 12.31 7.50
N ILE A 296 8.38 11.00 7.40
CA ILE A 296 8.07 10.21 6.19
C ILE A 296 6.57 10.34 5.89
N ARG A 297 5.73 10.16 6.91
CA ARG A 297 4.28 10.32 6.79
C ARG A 297 3.87 11.68 6.25
N SER A 298 4.33 12.73 6.90
CA SER A 298 4.01 14.12 6.51
C SER A 298 4.49 14.39 5.08
N ALA A 299 5.66 13.88 4.71
CA ALA A 299 6.22 14.08 3.38
C ALA A 299 5.39 13.42 2.27
N HIS A 300 4.98 12.15 2.45
CA HIS A 300 4.12 11.46 1.47
C HIS A 300 2.71 12.07 1.42
N GLN A 301 2.14 12.46 2.55
CA GLN A 301 0.82 13.12 2.59
C GLN A 301 0.82 14.48 1.89
N ALA A 302 1.91 15.24 2.04
CA ALA A 302 2.11 16.51 1.37
C ALA A 302 2.58 16.37 -0.09
N LYS A 303 2.83 15.14 -0.57
CA LYS A 303 3.35 14.86 -1.92
C LYS A 303 4.64 15.62 -2.23
N ILE A 304 5.48 15.84 -1.22
CA ILE A 304 6.79 16.50 -1.37
C ILE A 304 7.94 15.50 -1.54
N VAL A 305 7.62 14.23 -1.66
CA VAL A 305 8.52 13.14 -2.04
C VAL A 305 7.79 12.25 -3.05
N PRO A 306 8.51 11.61 -3.98
CA PRO A 306 7.92 10.67 -4.91
C PRO A 306 7.39 9.42 -4.19
N ALA A 307 6.38 8.79 -4.76
CA ALA A 307 5.79 7.55 -4.27
C ALA A 307 6.61 6.34 -4.77
N ARG A 308 7.92 6.32 -4.52
CA ARG A 308 8.83 5.25 -4.96
C ARG A 308 8.69 4.00 -4.11
#